data_AF-M5EV63-F1
#
_entry.id   AF-M5EV63-F1
#
_cell.length_a   1.000
_cell.length_b   1.000
_cell.length_c   1.000
_cell.angle_alpha   90.00
_cell.angle_beta   90.00
_cell.angle_gamma   90.00
#
_symmetry.space_group_name_H-M   'P 1'
#
loop_
_entity.id
_entity.type
_entity.pdbx_description
1 polymer ?
#
loop_
_entity_poly.entity_id
_entity_poly.type
_entity_poly.pdbx_seq_one_letter_code
_entity_poly.pdbx_strand_id
1 'polypeptide(L)'
;MSASFRPDIEGLRALAVSGVIAYHFGLSDLPGGFTGVDIFFVISGYLITGQLLREIDDTGRLDLWRFYARRARRLLPASLFVILVTLVAGYFILAPEEQSLYSKGAMFASAYAINFWLIRWSFDYFAPDAANNPFIHFWSLSVEEQFYLAWPALLLLAAWLRPGRRAAILVIGFAGAVSFAVCAWLTEISQPWAFYFSPLRAWEFAAGGLATMAPAGFWRQRPQLGAACAWLGLALIAGAYLTFSEDAPSPA
;
A
#
# COMPACT_ATOMS: atom_id res chain seq x y z
N MET A 1 -0.47 21.80 -15.82
CA MET A 1 -1.81 21.20 -15.87
C MET A 1 -2.10 20.61 -14.50
N SER A 2 -3.09 21.15 -13.78
CA SER A 2 -3.49 20.61 -12.48
C SER A 2 -3.96 19.18 -12.68
N ALA A 3 -3.45 18.23 -11.89
CA ALA A 3 -4.08 16.93 -11.77
C ALA A 3 -5.56 17.19 -11.42
N SER A 4 -6.49 16.74 -12.26
CA SER A 4 -7.92 16.85 -11.98
C SER A 4 -8.19 16.19 -10.63
N PHE A 5 -8.66 16.98 -9.66
CA PHE A 5 -8.96 16.49 -8.33
C PHE A 5 -10.09 15.45 -8.42
N ARG A 6 -9.85 14.26 -7.86
CA ARG A 6 -10.78 13.12 -7.89
C ARG A 6 -11.36 12.90 -6.50
N PRO A 7 -12.45 13.62 -6.13
CA PRO A 7 -13.04 13.54 -4.80
C PRO A 7 -13.53 12.15 -4.44
N ASP A 8 -13.91 11.35 -5.44
CA ASP A 8 -14.27 9.94 -5.30
C ASP A 8 -13.09 9.09 -4.78
N ILE A 9 -11.90 9.27 -5.34
CA ILE A 9 -10.70 8.54 -4.91
C ILE A 9 -10.22 9.03 -3.53
N GLU A 10 -10.25 10.34 -3.28
CA GLU A 10 -9.89 10.87 -1.96
C GLU A 10 -10.90 10.45 -0.88
N GLY A 11 -12.19 10.34 -1.20
CA GLY A 11 -13.20 9.80 -0.31
C GLY A 11 -12.96 8.34 0.05
N LEU A 12 -12.57 7.51 -0.92
CA LEU A 12 -12.18 6.12 -0.66
C LEU A 12 -10.92 6.02 0.21
N ARG A 13 -9.93 6.91 0.02
CA ARG A 13 -8.74 6.98 0.89
C ARG A 13 -9.10 7.39 2.31
N ALA A 14 -10.00 8.36 2.46
CA ALA A 14 -10.48 8.78 3.78
C ALA A 14 -11.20 7.63 4.50
N LEU A 15 -12.05 6.88 3.79
CA LEU A 15 -12.71 5.69 4.33
C LEU A 15 -11.69 4.63 4.76
N ALA A 16 -10.71 4.33 3.90
CA ALA A 16 -9.65 3.37 4.16
C ALA A 16 -8.86 3.70 5.43
N VAL A 17 -8.37 4.95 5.54
CA VAL A 17 -7.61 5.41 6.71
C VAL A 17 -8.47 5.44 7.97
N SER A 18 -9.74 5.83 7.85
CA SER A 18 -10.67 5.87 9.00
C SER A 18 -10.92 4.47 9.56
N GLY A 19 -11.05 3.45 8.69
CA GLY A 19 -11.16 2.05 9.12
C GLY A 19 -9.94 1.58 9.91
N VAL A 20 -8.72 1.88 9.42
CA VAL A 20 -7.47 1.51 10.10
C VAL A 20 -7.35 2.20 11.46
N ILE A 21 -7.69 3.49 11.52
CA ILE A 21 -7.69 4.24 12.79
C ILE A 21 -8.70 3.62 13.75
N ALA A 22 -9.95 3.42 13.33
CA ALA A 22 -10.99 2.86 14.18
C ALA A 22 -10.61 1.51 14.78
N TYR A 23 -10.02 0.63 13.96
CA TYR A 23 -9.52 -0.67 14.41
C TYR A 23 -8.43 -0.54 15.49
N HIS A 24 -7.43 0.34 15.31
CA HIS A 24 -6.37 0.54 16.31
C HIS A 24 -6.84 1.26 17.59
N PHE A 25 -7.94 2.00 17.51
CA PHE A 25 -8.61 2.57 18.69
C PHE A 25 -9.50 1.56 19.43
N GLY A 26 -9.54 0.30 18.97
CA GLY A 26 -10.27 -0.79 19.65
C GLY A 26 -11.77 -0.76 19.42
N LEU A 27 -12.27 -0.18 18.32
CA LEU A 27 -13.68 -0.27 17.98
C LEU A 27 -14.04 -1.71 17.59
N SER A 28 -14.65 -2.43 18.53
CA SER A 28 -15.07 -3.84 18.35
C SER A 28 -16.09 -4.04 17.22
N ASP A 29 -16.82 -3.00 16.83
CA ASP A 29 -17.82 -3.06 15.77
C ASP A 29 -17.19 -3.09 14.36
N LEU A 30 -15.87 -2.86 14.25
CA LEU A 30 -15.13 -2.85 12.98
C LEU A 30 -13.89 -3.77 13.06
N PRO A 31 -14.06 -5.08 13.32
CA PRO A 31 -12.95 -6.01 13.48
C PRO A 31 -12.08 -6.11 12.22
N GLY A 32 -12.66 -5.86 11.04
CA GLY A 32 -11.96 -5.88 9.76
C GLY A 32 -11.33 -4.55 9.35
N GLY A 33 -11.28 -3.54 10.22
CA GLY A 33 -10.79 -2.20 9.85
C GLY A 33 -9.32 -2.18 9.39
N PHE A 34 -8.52 -3.18 9.77
CA PHE A 34 -7.14 -3.36 9.29
C PHE A 34 -7.04 -3.50 7.76
N THR A 35 -8.06 -4.07 7.11
CA THR A 35 -8.13 -4.21 5.63
C THR A 35 -8.17 -2.88 4.89
N GLY A 36 -8.34 -1.75 5.61
CA GLY A 36 -8.16 -0.42 5.06
C GLY A 36 -6.76 -0.20 4.46
N VAL A 37 -5.73 -0.91 4.94
CA VAL A 37 -4.39 -0.85 4.32
C VAL A 37 -4.40 -1.44 2.90
N ASP A 38 -5.09 -2.57 2.69
CA ASP A 38 -5.18 -3.23 1.39
C ASP A 38 -5.89 -2.33 0.37
N ILE A 39 -6.98 -1.69 0.79
CA ILE A 39 -7.71 -0.70 -0.01
C ILE A 39 -6.76 0.45 -0.38
N PHE A 40 -5.92 0.90 0.55
CA PHE A 40 -4.95 1.96 0.29
C PHE A 40 -3.89 1.54 -0.74
N PHE A 41 -3.42 0.29 -0.72
CA PHE A 41 -2.51 -0.24 -1.72
C PHE A 41 -3.14 -0.36 -3.11
N VAL A 42 -4.41 -0.79 -3.19
CA VAL A 42 -5.17 -0.78 -4.45
C VAL A 42 -5.29 0.65 -4.99
N ILE A 43 -5.66 1.62 -4.15
CA ILE A 43 -5.75 3.02 -4.59
C ILE A 43 -4.37 3.56 -5.01
N SER A 44 -3.31 3.18 -4.30
CA SER A 44 -1.94 3.57 -4.64
C SER A 44 -1.53 3.04 -6.00
N GLY A 45 -1.80 1.75 -6.28
CA GLY A 45 -1.60 1.15 -7.60
C GLY A 45 -2.36 1.89 -8.70
N TYR A 46 -3.61 2.31 -8.43
CA TYR A 46 -4.41 3.10 -9.35
C TYR A 46 -3.77 4.46 -9.66
N LEU A 47 -3.38 5.20 -8.62
CA LEU A 47 -2.81 6.54 -8.76
C LEU A 47 -1.44 6.53 -9.43
N ILE A 48 -0.54 5.61 -9.03
CA ILE A 48 0.81 5.48 -9.60
C ILE A 48 0.72 5.15 -11.08
N THR A 49 0.00 4.08 -11.42
CA THR A 49 -0.15 3.61 -12.80
C THR A 49 -0.74 4.71 -13.66
N GLY A 50 -1.77 5.39 -13.18
CA GLY A 50 -2.40 6.50 -13.91
C GLY A 50 -1.47 7.68 -14.12
N GLN A 51 -0.65 8.03 -13.14
CA GLN A 51 0.35 9.11 -13.28
C GLN A 51 1.40 8.76 -14.32
N LEU A 52 1.96 7.54 -14.27
CA LEU A 52 2.99 7.09 -15.21
C LEU A 52 2.45 6.97 -16.63
N LEU A 53 1.28 6.35 -16.81
CA LEU A 53 0.68 6.20 -18.15
C LEU A 53 0.33 7.56 -18.76
N ARG A 54 -0.23 8.50 -17.98
CA ARG A 54 -0.49 9.86 -18.47
C ARG A 54 0.79 10.59 -18.87
N GLU A 55 1.88 10.45 -18.09
CA GLU A 55 3.15 11.08 -18.43
C GLU A 55 3.74 10.52 -19.75
N ILE A 56 3.61 9.21 -19.97
CA ILE A 56 3.98 8.55 -21.23
C ILE A 56 3.09 9.05 -22.38
N ASP A 57 1.77 9.09 -22.20
CA ASP A 57 0.82 9.52 -23.22
C ASP A 57 1.04 11.00 -23.61
N ASP A 58 1.33 11.87 -22.62
CA ASP A 58 1.50 13.31 -22.83
C ASP A 58 2.88 13.68 -23.40
N THR A 59 3.95 12.97 -22.99
CA THR A 59 5.34 13.39 -23.28
C THR A 59 6.16 12.38 -24.08
N GLY A 60 5.64 11.16 -24.27
CA GLY A 60 6.34 10.05 -24.93
C GLY A 60 7.52 9.47 -24.13
N ARG A 61 7.77 9.95 -22.91
CA ARG A 61 8.89 9.50 -22.05
C ARG A 61 8.48 9.50 -20.58
N LEU A 62 9.27 8.81 -19.75
CA LEU A 62 9.16 8.86 -18.30
C LEU A 62 10.33 9.66 -17.71
N ASP A 63 10.03 10.75 -17.01
CA ASP A 63 11.02 11.50 -16.25
C ASP A 63 11.06 10.97 -14.80
N LEU A 64 11.84 9.90 -14.61
CA LEU A 64 11.99 9.24 -13.32
C LEU A 64 12.53 10.18 -12.23
N TRP A 65 13.46 11.06 -12.59
CA TRP A 65 14.00 12.03 -11.63
C TRP A 65 12.91 12.96 -11.12
N ARG A 66 12.11 13.53 -12.03
CA ARG A 66 11.01 14.41 -11.65
C ARG A 66 9.92 13.66 -10.89
N PHE A 67 9.63 12.41 -11.25
CA PHE A 67 8.70 11.55 -10.54
C PHE A 67 9.12 11.32 -9.08
N TYR A 68 10.35 10.84 -8.86
CA TYR A 68 10.88 10.59 -7.51
C TYR A 68 11.08 11.88 -6.71
N ALA A 69 11.54 12.97 -7.33
CA ALA A 69 11.72 14.25 -6.65
C ALA A 69 10.39 14.87 -6.16
N ARG A 70 9.28 14.69 -6.90
CA ARG A 70 7.94 15.12 -6.45
C ARG A 70 7.49 14.30 -5.23
N ARG A 71 7.71 13.00 -5.27
CA ARG A 71 7.35 12.06 -4.19
C ARG A 71 8.16 12.36 -2.92
N ALA A 72 9.48 12.48 -3.05
CA ALA A 72 10.39 12.82 -1.96
C ALA A 72 9.99 14.11 -1.25
N ARG A 73 9.73 15.20 -2.00
CA ARG A 73 9.29 16.48 -1.43
C ARG A 73 7.93 16.43 -0.73
N ARG A 74 7.07 15.49 -1.12
CA ARG A 74 5.74 15.32 -0.51
C ARG A 74 5.80 14.49 0.77
N LEU A 75 6.65 13.47 0.84
CA LEU A 75 6.61 12.47 1.92
C LEU A 75 7.76 12.58 2.92
N LEU A 76 9.00 12.81 2.46
CA LEU A 76 10.16 12.84 3.36
C LEU A 76 10.02 13.87 4.49
N PRO A 77 9.52 15.10 4.27
CA PRO A 77 9.41 16.06 5.37
C PRO A 77 8.47 15.58 6.47
N ALA A 78 7.30 15.05 6.08
CA ALA A 78 6.31 14.59 7.04
C ALA A 78 6.75 13.30 7.75
N SER A 79 7.32 12.34 7.01
CA SER A 79 7.80 11.07 7.59
C SER A 79 8.93 11.31 8.58
N LEU A 80 9.94 12.10 8.20
CA LEU A 80 11.07 12.42 9.07
C LEU A 80 10.64 13.27 10.28
N PHE A 81 9.68 14.18 10.11
CA PHE A 81 9.12 14.94 11.22
C PHE A 81 8.45 14.02 12.24
N VAL A 82 7.57 13.12 11.80
CA VAL A 82 6.93 12.15 12.69
C VAL A 82 7.96 11.25 13.36
N ILE A 83 8.95 10.75 12.61
CA ILE A 83 10.02 9.91 13.18
C ILE A 83 10.78 10.67 14.28
N LEU A 84 11.17 11.92 14.00
CA LEU A 84 11.89 12.75 14.96
C LEU A 84 11.05 13.01 16.22
N VAL A 85 9.79 13.40 16.06
CA VAL A 85 8.90 13.66 17.20
C VAL A 85 8.68 12.40 18.02
N THR A 86 8.47 11.24 17.38
CA THR A 86 8.33 9.95 18.08
C THR A 86 9.61 9.57 18.82
N LEU A 87 10.80 9.81 18.24
CA LEU A 87 12.08 9.59 18.92
C LEU A 87 12.26 10.51 20.13
N VAL A 88 11.92 11.80 19.99
CA VAL A 88 12.00 12.77 21.11
C VAL A 88 11.02 12.39 22.21
N ALA A 89 9.78 12.03 21.89
CA ALA A 89 8.82 11.54 22.86
C ALA A 89 9.30 10.24 23.53
N GLY A 90 9.80 9.30 22.74
CA GLY A 90 10.35 8.04 23.23
C GLY A 90 11.53 8.22 24.20
N TYR A 91 12.38 9.23 23.98
CA TYR A 91 13.47 9.55 24.90
C TYR A 91 12.99 9.92 26.31
N PHE A 92 11.85 10.61 26.44
CA PHE A 92 11.29 11.00 27.73
C PHE A 92 10.38 9.94 28.37
N ILE A 93 9.75 9.08 27.55
CA ILE A 93 8.73 8.13 27.99
C ILE A 93 9.31 6.73 28.25
N LEU A 94 10.22 6.26 27.40
CA LEU A 94 10.67 4.88 27.37
C LEU A 94 11.93 4.66 28.21
N ALA A 95 12.09 3.45 28.74
CA ALA A 95 13.31 3.05 29.44
C ALA A 95 14.51 2.98 28.47
N PRO A 96 15.77 3.15 28.93
CA PRO A 96 16.95 3.13 28.06
C PRO A 96 17.08 1.87 27.18
N GLU A 97 16.67 0.72 27.71
CA GLU A 97 16.68 -0.56 26.99
C GLU A 97 15.67 -0.56 25.82
N GLU A 98 14.47 -0.03 26.04
CA GLU A 98 13.43 0.15 25.02
C GLU A 98 13.86 1.17 23.96
N GLN A 99 14.52 2.26 24.36
CA GLN A 99 15.05 3.26 23.42
C GLN A 99 16.05 2.63 22.45
N SER A 100 17.00 1.85 22.96
CA SER A 100 17.97 1.11 22.13
C SER A 100 17.24 0.15 21.17
N LEU A 101 16.24 -0.57 21.67
CA LEU A 101 15.47 -1.52 20.90
C LEU A 101 14.69 -0.85 19.75
N TYR A 102 13.98 0.24 20.02
CA TYR A 102 13.14 0.92 19.01
C TYR A 102 13.92 1.87 18.09
N SER A 103 15.13 2.28 18.45
CA SER A 103 16.01 3.07 17.57
C SER A 103 16.25 2.40 16.21
N LYS A 104 16.32 1.07 16.18
CA LYS A 104 16.41 0.28 14.94
C LYS A 104 15.15 0.44 14.10
N GLY A 105 13.97 0.41 14.72
CA GLY A 105 12.70 0.71 14.06
C GLY A 105 12.72 2.07 13.35
N ALA A 106 13.17 3.12 14.05
CA ALA A 106 13.31 4.46 13.47
C ALA A 106 14.29 4.49 12.29
N MET A 107 15.44 3.80 12.40
CA MET A 107 16.43 3.70 11.32
C MET A 107 15.82 3.05 10.07
N PHE A 108 15.17 1.89 10.22
CA PHE A 108 14.54 1.21 9.09
C PHE A 108 13.33 1.98 8.54
N ALA A 109 12.55 2.66 9.39
CA ALA A 109 11.43 3.52 8.95
C ALA A 109 11.93 4.70 8.12
N SER A 110 13.04 5.33 8.53
CA SER A 110 13.67 6.43 7.79
C SER A 110 14.14 6.00 6.39
N ALA A 111 14.53 4.73 6.25
CA ALA A 111 14.95 4.13 5.00
C ALA A 111 13.79 3.51 4.18
N TYR A 112 12.53 3.66 4.62
CA TYR A 112 11.37 2.97 4.04
C TYR A 112 11.56 1.44 3.92
N ALA A 113 12.11 0.83 4.98
CA ALA A 113 12.49 -0.57 5.03
C ALA A 113 12.05 -1.26 6.34
N ILE A 114 11.19 -0.63 7.15
CA ILE A 114 10.79 -1.19 8.46
C ILE A 114 10.00 -2.48 8.34
N ASN A 115 9.31 -2.72 7.23
CA ASN A 115 8.63 -3.99 6.98
C ASN A 115 9.60 -5.18 7.06
N PHE A 116 10.85 -5.05 6.58
CA PHE A 116 11.86 -6.11 6.74
C PHE A 116 12.32 -6.29 8.20
N TRP A 117 12.42 -5.19 8.94
CA TRP A 117 12.71 -5.24 10.37
C TRP A 117 11.61 -5.95 11.14
N LEU A 118 10.34 -5.69 10.81
CA LEU A 118 9.18 -6.33 11.44
C LEU A 118 9.07 -7.83 11.11
N ILE A 119 9.44 -8.25 9.90
CA ILE A 119 9.57 -9.69 9.59
C ILE A 119 10.57 -10.33 10.56
N ARG A 120 11.78 -9.76 10.67
CA ARG A 120 12.82 -10.30 11.57
C ARG A 120 12.39 -10.26 13.04
N TRP A 121 11.67 -9.22 13.43
CA TRP A 121 11.14 -9.05 14.79
C TRP A 121 10.12 -10.13 15.13
N SER A 122 9.26 -10.52 14.18
CA SER A 122 8.20 -11.51 14.37
C SER A 122 8.72 -12.92 14.70
N PHE A 123 10.01 -13.20 14.44
CA PHE A 123 10.66 -14.48 14.77
C PHE A 123 11.53 -14.40 16.03
N ASP A 124 11.56 -13.26 16.71
CA ASP A 124 12.39 -13.07 17.89
C ASP A 124 11.62 -13.44 19.16
N TYR A 125 11.96 -14.59 19.75
CA TYR A 125 11.25 -15.15 20.90
C TYR A 125 11.21 -14.22 22.12
N PHE A 126 12.22 -13.36 22.28
CA PHE A 126 12.33 -12.45 23.42
C PHE A 126 11.89 -11.02 23.10
N ALA A 127 11.48 -10.74 21.86
CA ALA A 127 11.00 -9.42 21.52
C ALA A 127 9.59 -9.20 22.08
N PRO A 128 9.29 -7.98 22.57
CA PRO A 128 7.92 -7.56 22.83
C PRO A 128 7.04 -7.70 21.58
N ASP A 129 5.73 -7.70 21.76
CA ASP A 129 4.79 -7.64 20.63
C ASP A 129 5.19 -6.52 19.66
N ALA A 130 5.18 -6.81 18.36
CA ALA A 130 5.47 -5.85 17.31
C ALA A 130 4.52 -4.63 17.39
N ALA A 131 3.29 -4.83 17.87
CA ALA A 131 2.32 -3.76 18.12
C ALA A 131 2.84 -2.69 19.10
N ASN A 132 3.79 -3.03 19.97
CA ASN A 132 4.42 -2.07 20.89
C ASN A 132 5.49 -1.21 20.19
N ASN A 133 5.87 -1.51 18.95
CA ASN A 133 6.85 -0.72 18.23
C ASN A 133 6.21 0.63 17.81
N PRO A 134 6.72 1.78 18.29
CA PRO A 134 6.15 3.10 17.97
C PRO A 134 6.15 3.44 16.48
N PHE A 135 6.96 2.74 15.70
CA PHE A 135 7.11 2.94 14.26
C PHE A 135 6.35 1.90 13.44
N ILE A 136 5.58 0.98 14.05
CA ILE A 136 4.92 -0.12 13.33
C ILE A 136 4.17 0.37 12.09
N HIS A 137 3.38 1.44 12.20
CA HIS A 137 2.56 1.96 11.10
C HIS A 137 3.36 2.44 9.87
N PHE A 138 4.68 2.61 9.97
CA PHE A 138 5.54 2.92 8.81
C PHE A 138 5.73 1.73 7.87
N TRP A 139 5.32 0.52 8.24
CA TRP A 139 5.46 -0.67 7.39
C TRP A 139 4.71 -0.50 6.07
N SER A 140 3.47 0.00 6.11
CA SER A 140 2.64 0.15 4.92
C SER A 140 3.18 1.27 4.02
N LEU A 141 3.63 2.38 4.63
CA LEU A 141 4.31 3.45 3.91
C LEU A 141 5.63 2.97 3.27
N SER A 142 6.37 2.10 3.93
CA SER A 142 7.60 1.50 3.40
C SER A 142 7.32 0.63 2.18
N VAL A 143 6.31 -0.23 2.26
CA VAL A 143 5.83 -1.04 1.13
C VAL A 143 5.40 -0.13 -0.02
N GLU A 144 4.58 0.89 0.25
CA GLU A 144 4.14 1.85 -0.76
C GLU A 144 5.34 2.50 -1.48
N GLU A 145 6.33 3.04 -0.76
CA GLU A 145 7.50 3.68 -1.37
C GLU A 145 8.36 2.70 -2.19
N GLN A 146 8.51 1.45 -1.73
CA GLN A 146 9.19 0.41 -2.50
C GLN A 146 8.46 0.13 -3.82
N PHE A 147 7.12 0.13 -3.82
CA PHE A 147 6.34 0.03 -5.04
C PHE A 147 6.48 1.28 -5.92
N TYR A 148 6.50 2.48 -5.35
CA TYR A 148 6.77 3.69 -6.13
C TYR A 148 8.11 3.62 -6.88
N LEU A 149 9.12 2.98 -6.30
CA LEU A 149 10.41 2.74 -6.95
C LEU A 149 10.36 1.62 -8.01
N ALA A 150 9.68 0.51 -7.72
CA ALA A 150 9.64 -0.65 -8.60
C ALA A 150 8.67 -0.52 -9.78
N TRP A 151 7.56 0.20 -9.62
CA TRP A 151 6.48 0.29 -10.62
C TRP A 151 6.92 0.89 -11.96
N PRO A 152 7.68 2.01 -12.00
CA PRO A 152 8.18 2.56 -13.25
C PRO A 152 9.08 1.55 -13.98
N ALA A 153 9.93 0.81 -13.26
CA ALA A 153 10.77 -0.23 -13.85
C ALA A 153 9.93 -1.37 -14.45
N LEU A 154 8.85 -1.78 -13.79
CA LEU A 154 7.92 -2.79 -14.31
C LEU A 154 7.25 -2.33 -15.61
N LEU A 155 6.82 -1.07 -15.70
CA LEU A 155 6.24 -0.51 -16.93
C LEU A 155 7.26 -0.37 -18.06
N LEU A 156 8.49 0.03 -17.73
CA LEU A 156 9.59 0.09 -18.70
C LEU A 156 9.93 -1.31 -19.24
N LEU A 157 9.96 -2.32 -18.37
CA LEU A 157 10.12 -3.71 -18.78
C LEU A 157 8.98 -4.16 -19.71
N ALA A 158 7.73 -3.84 -19.38
CA ALA A 158 6.59 -4.16 -20.24
C ALA A 158 6.70 -3.51 -21.62
N ALA A 159 7.10 -2.24 -21.67
CA ALA A 159 7.32 -1.51 -22.91
C ALA A 159 8.48 -2.06 -23.73
N TRP A 160 9.56 -2.50 -23.07
CA TRP A 160 10.71 -3.14 -23.71
C TRP A 160 10.36 -4.51 -24.32
N LEU A 161 9.55 -5.32 -23.61
CA LEU A 161 9.09 -6.62 -24.12
C LEU A 161 8.21 -6.44 -25.35
N ARG A 162 7.16 -5.61 -25.23
CA ARG A 162 6.30 -5.22 -26.36
C ARG A 162 5.72 -3.84 -26.11
N PRO A 163 5.92 -2.85 -27.00
CA PRO A 163 5.32 -1.55 -26.82
C PRO A 163 3.79 -1.65 -26.88
N GLY A 164 3.12 -1.03 -25.91
CA GLY A 164 1.68 -0.84 -25.91
C GLY A 164 0.94 -1.32 -24.66
N ARG A 165 -0.29 -0.82 -24.51
CA ARG A 165 -1.16 -1.04 -23.34
C ARG A 165 -1.39 -2.52 -23.01
N ARG A 166 -1.46 -3.39 -24.03
CA ARG A 166 -1.67 -4.83 -23.84
C ARG A 166 -0.51 -5.49 -23.09
N ALA A 167 0.73 -5.12 -23.40
CA ALA A 167 1.89 -5.68 -22.72
C ALA A 167 1.93 -5.28 -21.25
N ALA A 168 1.64 -4.00 -20.95
CA ALA A 168 1.52 -3.53 -19.57
C ALA A 168 0.42 -4.27 -18.80
N ILE A 169 -0.75 -4.50 -19.39
CA ILE A 169 -1.81 -5.31 -18.77
C ILE A 169 -1.33 -6.73 -18.48
N LEU A 170 -0.67 -7.39 -19.44
CA LEU A 170 -0.19 -8.77 -19.26
C LEU A 170 0.91 -8.85 -18.20
N VAL A 171 1.87 -7.92 -18.19
CA VAL A 171 2.97 -7.91 -17.22
C VAL A 171 2.47 -7.60 -15.82
N ILE A 172 1.63 -6.56 -15.64
CA ILE A 172 1.02 -6.23 -14.35
C ILE A 172 0.12 -7.37 -13.87
N GLY A 173 -0.71 -7.92 -14.77
CA GLY A 173 -1.61 -9.03 -14.46
C GLY A 173 -0.86 -10.30 -14.06
N PHE A 174 0.21 -10.64 -14.78
CA PHE A 174 1.06 -11.78 -14.44
C PHE A 174 1.77 -11.58 -13.10
N ALA A 175 2.41 -10.41 -12.91
CA ALA A 175 3.09 -10.09 -11.64
C ALA A 175 2.12 -10.11 -10.45
N GLY A 176 0.92 -9.53 -10.62
CA GLY A 176 -0.14 -9.55 -9.61
C GLY A 176 -0.66 -10.96 -9.32
N ALA A 177 -0.89 -11.78 -10.35
CA ALA A 177 -1.35 -13.15 -10.17
C ALA A 177 -0.32 -14.03 -9.45
N VAL A 178 0.97 -13.91 -9.82
CA VAL A 178 2.07 -14.59 -9.14
C VAL A 178 2.19 -14.12 -7.69
N SER A 179 2.14 -12.81 -7.46
CA SER A 179 2.16 -12.21 -6.12
C SER A 179 1.05 -12.76 -5.24
N PHE A 180 -0.20 -12.76 -5.73
CA PHE A 180 -1.35 -13.28 -5.01
C PHE A 180 -1.23 -14.79 -4.72
N ALA A 181 -0.84 -15.58 -5.72
CA ALA A 181 -0.71 -17.03 -5.55
C ALA A 181 0.36 -17.39 -4.50
N VAL A 182 1.52 -16.72 -4.52
CA VAL A 182 2.57 -16.95 -3.53
C VAL A 182 2.16 -16.40 -2.17
N CYS A 183 1.45 -15.26 -2.10
CA CYS A 183 0.91 -14.72 -0.87
C CYS A 183 -0.05 -15.71 -0.21
N ALA A 184 -1.06 -16.19 -0.95
CA ALA A 184 -2.04 -17.15 -0.46
C ALA A 184 -1.39 -18.46 0.01
N TRP A 185 -0.40 -18.96 -0.72
CA TRP A 185 0.36 -20.14 -0.30
C TRP A 185 1.19 -19.89 0.97
N LEU A 186 1.86 -18.74 1.06
CA LEU A 186 2.74 -18.43 2.20
C LEU A 186 1.97 -18.02 3.45
N THR A 187 0.73 -17.53 3.31
CA THR A 187 -0.18 -17.19 4.42
C THR A 187 -0.37 -18.37 5.38
N GLU A 188 -0.48 -19.59 4.83
CA GLU A 188 -0.64 -20.83 5.58
C GLU A 188 0.67 -21.32 6.25
N ILE A 189 1.81 -20.80 5.82
CA ILE A 189 3.14 -21.25 6.26
C ILE A 189 3.77 -20.24 7.23
N SER A 190 3.68 -18.95 6.89
CA SER A 190 4.27 -17.86 7.64
C SER A 190 3.56 -16.54 7.37
N GLN A 191 2.62 -16.22 8.26
CA GLN A 191 1.90 -14.94 8.30
C GLN A 191 2.82 -13.71 8.26
N PRO A 192 3.91 -13.60 9.05
CA PRO A 192 4.79 -12.43 9.00
C PRO A 192 5.40 -12.16 7.62
N TRP A 193 5.77 -13.21 6.89
CA TRP A 193 6.28 -13.05 5.52
C TRP A 193 5.17 -12.68 4.55
N ALA A 194 4.01 -13.35 4.61
CA ALA A 194 2.87 -13.02 3.75
C ALA A 194 2.41 -11.56 3.91
N PHE A 195 2.42 -11.06 5.15
CA PHE A 195 1.95 -9.74 5.52
C PHE A 195 2.97 -8.61 5.23
N TYR A 196 4.23 -8.75 5.67
CA TYR A 196 5.20 -7.65 5.58
C TYR A 196 6.11 -7.69 4.34
N PHE A 197 6.18 -8.81 3.60
CA PHE A 197 7.09 -8.91 2.45
C PHE A 197 6.46 -8.27 1.22
N SER A 198 7.03 -7.14 0.79
CA SER A 198 6.45 -6.28 -0.25
C SER A 198 6.09 -6.99 -1.55
N PRO A 199 6.90 -7.92 -2.10
CA PRO A 199 6.51 -8.63 -3.33
C PRO A 199 5.20 -9.41 -3.22
N LEU A 200 4.79 -9.84 -2.02
CA LEU A 200 3.53 -10.56 -1.79
C LEU A 200 2.33 -9.62 -1.63
N ARG A 201 2.57 -8.32 -1.51
CA ARG A 201 1.57 -7.25 -1.52
C ARG A 201 1.37 -6.65 -2.92
N ALA A 202 2.19 -7.06 -3.91
CA ALA A 202 2.15 -6.49 -5.26
C ALA A 202 0.82 -6.68 -5.98
N TRP A 203 0.05 -7.71 -5.63
CA TRP A 203 -1.24 -8.00 -6.25
C TRP A 203 -2.27 -6.88 -6.02
N GLU A 204 -2.19 -6.17 -4.89
CA GLU A 204 -3.09 -5.06 -4.56
C GLU A 204 -2.82 -3.86 -5.47
N PHE A 205 -1.54 -3.50 -5.59
CA PHE A 205 -1.09 -2.47 -6.52
C PHE A 205 -1.42 -2.84 -7.96
N ALA A 206 -1.30 -4.13 -8.33
CA ALA A 206 -1.64 -4.63 -9.64
C ALA A 206 -3.14 -4.51 -9.93
N ALA A 207 -4.00 -4.85 -8.97
CA ALA A 207 -5.45 -4.69 -9.10
C ALA A 207 -5.82 -3.22 -9.37
N GLY A 208 -5.25 -2.29 -8.61
CA GLY A 208 -5.42 -0.86 -8.83
C GLY A 208 -4.88 -0.36 -10.17
N GLY A 209 -3.69 -0.83 -10.56
CA GLY A 209 -3.07 -0.50 -11.84
C GLY A 209 -3.91 -0.96 -13.03
N LEU A 210 -4.40 -2.20 -12.98
CA LEU A 210 -5.31 -2.74 -13.99
C LEU A 210 -6.65 -1.99 -14.03
N ALA A 211 -7.21 -1.61 -12.87
CA ALA A 211 -8.43 -0.81 -12.80
C ALA A 211 -8.26 0.56 -13.47
N THR A 212 -7.08 1.17 -13.37
CA THR A 212 -6.75 2.41 -14.11
C THR A 212 -6.81 2.22 -15.62
N MET A 213 -6.41 1.04 -16.06
CA MET A 213 -6.39 0.65 -17.46
C MET A 213 -7.74 0.09 -17.91
N ALA A 214 -8.82 0.25 -17.16
CA ALA A 214 -10.16 -0.04 -17.65
C ALA A 214 -10.57 0.95 -18.77
N PRO A 215 -11.34 0.51 -19.79
CA PRO A 215 -11.78 1.40 -20.87
C PRO A 215 -12.75 2.48 -20.34
N ALA A 216 -12.32 3.73 -20.25
CA ALA A 216 -13.17 4.82 -19.75
C ALA A 216 -14.47 5.00 -20.58
N GLY A 217 -14.43 4.71 -21.90
CA GLY A 217 -15.59 4.76 -22.77
C GLY A 217 -16.67 3.73 -22.40
N PHE A 218 -16.28 2.55 -21.92
CA PHE A 218 -17.21 1.50 -21.49
C PHE A 218 -18.10 1.97 -20.34
N TRP A 219 -17.49 2.60 -19.32
CA TRP A 219 -18.21 3.09 -18.14
C TRP A 219 -19.07 4.31 -18.45
N ARG A 220 -18.60 5.21 -19.33
CA ARG A 220 -19.41 6.36 -19.78
C ARG A 220 -20.67 5.94 -20.53
N GLN A 221 -20.60 4.87 -21.31
CA GLN A 221 -21.74 4.33 -22.05
C GLN A 221 -22.72 3.54 -21.18
N ARG A 222 -22.31 3.12 -19.97
CA ARG A 222 -23.11 2.30 -19.05
C ARG A 222 -23.10 2.88 -17.63
N PRO A 223 -23.68 4.09 -17.43
CA PRO A 223 -23.65 4.77 -16.13
C PRO A 223 -24.33 3.97 -15.02
N GLN A 224 -25.42 3.27 -15.32
CA GLN A 224 -26.11 2.41 -14.35
C GLN A 224 -25.25 1.23 -13.88
N LEU A 225 -24.53 0.60 -14.80
CA LEU A 225 -23.59 -0.48 -14.47
C LEU A 225 -22.43 0.06 -13.62
N GLY A 226 -21.90 1.23 -13.98
CA GLY A 226 -20.86 1.90 -13.18
C GLY A 226 -21.33 2.21 -11.76
N ALA A 227 -22.55 2.74 -11.61
CA ALA A 227 -23.14 3.00 -10.30
C ALA A 227 -23.38 1.70 -9.50
N ALA A 228 -23.87 0.65 -10.14
CA ALA A 228 -24.06 -0.66 -9.51
C ALA A 228 -22.73 -1.25 -9.02
N CYS A 229 -21.67 -1.19 -9.83
CA CYS A 229 -20.33 -1.61 -9.43
C CYS A 229 -19.77 -0.76 -8.27
N ALA A 230 -20.02 0.54 -8.25
CA ALA A 230 -19.59 1.42 -7.17
C ALA A 230 -20.29 1.07 -5.85
N TRP A 231 -21.61 0.89 -5.87
CA TRP A 231 -22.38 0.47 -4.69
C TRP A 231 -21.99 -0.92 -4.21
N LEU A 232 -21.79 -1.86 -5.14
CA LEU A 232 -21.30 -3.20 -4.81
C LEU A 232 -19.92 -3.13 -4.15
N GLY A 233 -18.99 -2.32 -4.69
CA GLY A 233 -17.68 -2.12 -4.10
C GLY A 233 -17.75 -1.55 -2.69
N LEU A 234 -18.59 -0.54 -2.45
CA LEU A 234 -18.81 0.01 -1.12
C LEU A 234 -19.43 -1.01 -0.17
N ALA A 235 -20.38 -1.82 -0.64
CA ALA A 235 -20.98 -2.89 0.16
C ALA A 235 -19.98 -3.98 0.51
N LEU A 236 -19.06 -4.32 -0.40
CA LEU A 236 -17.98 -5.28 -0.13
C LEU A 236 -16.97 -4.74 0.88
N ILE A 237 -16.60 -3.46 0.79
CA ILE A 237 -15.73 -2.81 1.78
C ILE A 237 -16.40 -2.79 3.16
N ALA A 238 -17.67 -2.37 3.23
CA ALA A 238 -18.42 -2.38 4.48
C ALA A 238 -18.56 -3.81 5.03
N GLY A 239 -18.82 -4.80 4.17
CA GLY A 239 -18.85 -6.20 4.54
C GLY A 239 -17.52 -6.65 5.14
N ALA A 240 -16.39 -6.37 4.48
CA ALA A 240 -15.06 -6.72 4.98
C ALA A 240 -14.79 -6.10 6.36
N TYR A 241 -15.11 -4.82 6.55
CA TYR A 241 -14.92 -4.14 7.85
C TYR A 241 -15.74 -4.75 8.98
N LEU A 242 -16.92 -5.29 8.67
CA LEU A 242 -17.83 -5.86 9.66
C LEU A 242 -17.59 -7.35 9.93
N THR A 243 -17.01 -8.10 8.99
CA THR A 243 -16.95 -9.57 9.08
C THR A 243 -15.56 -10.16 9.14
N PHE A 244 -14.53 -9.45 8.70
CA PHE A 244 -13.16 -9.98 8.72
C PHE A 244 -12.59 -9.90 10.15
N SER A 245 -11.86 -10.94 10.54
CA SER A 245 -11.15 -11.00 11.81
C SER A 245 -9.67 -11.27 11.54
N GLU A 246 -8.79 -10.69 12.35
CA GLU A 246 -7.35 -10.91 12.30
C GLU A 246 -6.97 -12.37 12.67
N ASP A 247 -7.85 -13.07 13.38
CA ASP A 247 -7.61 -14.47 13.78
C ASP A 247 -7.77 -15.47 12.63
N ALA A 248 -8.35 -15.06 11.50
CA ALA A 248 -8.54 -15.92 10.34
C ALA A 248 -7.34 -15.80 9.39
N PRO A 249 -6.73 -16.91 8.95
CA PRO A 249 -5.70 -16.87 7.91
C PRO A 249 -6.27 -16.22 6.66
N SER A 250 -5.74 -15.03 6.33
CA SER A 250 -6.14 -14.29 5.14
C SER A 250 -4.89 -13.82 4.39
N PRO A 251 -4.86 -13.92 3.04
CA PRO A 251 -3.79 -13.36 2.21
C PRO A 251 -3.75 -11.81 2.23
N ALA A 252 -4.70 -11.19 2.92
CA ALA A 252 -4.77 -9.78 3.25
C ALA A 252 -5.45 -9.61 4.61
#